data_AF-A0A8S1HNU2-F1
#
_entry.id   AF-A0A8S1HNU2-F1
#
_cell.length_a   1.000
_cell.length_b   1.000
_cell.length_c   1.000
_cell.angle_alpha   90.00
_cell.angle_beta   90.00
_cell.angle_gamma   90.00
#
_symmetry.space_group_name_H-M   'P 1'
#
loop_
_entity.id
_entity.type
_entity.pdbx_description
1 polymer ?
#
loop_
_entity_poly.entity_id
_entity_poly.type
_entity_poly.pdbx_seq_one_letter_code
_entity_poly.pdbx_strand_id
1 'polypeptide(L)'
;MSFTSPAQSLAIYGGTAFLAYLETSGYDKDHPFLLCLPTAVLCLLTLATTMHPKPRFATAASFFLLSVATYSQSSSRTAVVLSILIFSLANIFYYISFRELVTRWSKALWLLSLVLLTLSLFHLFYDLVVAIPFLIVVLSVLLATHVLIFVGAGSLCQFGYHGDYDSRQASFLRLFGSILSWTSTMLFLLNSFTRHTILLHTWSRILFYIAHGLLFIANERTF
;
A
#
# COMPACT_ATOMS: atom_id res chain seq x y z
N MET A 1 -19.50 -10.56 -17.81
CA MET A 1 -19.90 -11.12 -16.50
C MET A 1 -18.71 -11.02 -15.58
N SER A 2 -18.82 -10.32 -14.44
CA SER A 2 -17.79 -10.46 -13.40
C SER A 2 -17.90 -11.89 -12.86
N PHE A 3 -16.77 -12.59 -12.72
CA PHE A 3 -16.78 -13.99 -12.29
C PHE A 3 -16.92 -14.13 -10.77
N THR A 4 -16.82 -13.03 -10.01
CA THR A 4 -16.91 -13.00 -8.54
C THR A 4 -17.59 -11.73 -8.04
N SER A 5 -18.33 -11.82 -6.92
CA SER A 5 -18.84 -10.66 -6.21
C SER A 5 -17.75 -10.02 -5.31
N PRO A 6 -17.86 -8.73 -4.92
CA PRO A 6 -16.88 -8.08 -4.04
C PRO A 6 -16.63 -8.85 -2.73
N ALA A 7 -17.69 -9.45 -2.18
CA ALA A 7 -17.61 -10.27 -0.96
C ALA A 7 -16.82 -11.57 -1.20
N GLN A 8 -17.00 -12.21 -2.37
CA GLN A 8 -16.24 -13.41 -2.74
C GLN A 8 -14.77 -13.08 -2.97
N SER A 9 -14.47 -11.98 -3.67
CA SER A 9 -13.10 -11.49 -3.86
C SER A 9 -12.41 -11.23 -2.52
N LEU A 10 -13.11 -10.60 -1.57
CA LEU A 10 -12.59 -10.37 -0.23
C LEU A 10 -12.41 -11.66 0.58
N ALA A 11 -13.31 -12.63 0.43
CA ALA A 11 -13.18 -13.93 1.09
C ALA A 11 -11.98 -14.72 0.58
N ILE A 12 -11.74 -14.72 -0.74
CA ILE A 12 -10.57 -15.35 -1.35
C ILE A 12 -9.29 -14.67 -0.86
N TYR A 13 -9.22 -13.33 -0.95
CA TYR A 13 -8.07 -12.57 -0.48
C TYR A 13 -7.83 -12.76 1.02
N GLY A 14 -8.86 -12.58 1.85
CA GLY A 14 -8.80 -12.73 3.29
C GLY A 14 -8.41 -14.15 3.70
N GLY A 15 -8.94 -15.17 3.01
CA GLY A 15 -8.54 -16.57 3.20
C GLY A 15 -7.06 -16.79 2.91
N THR A 16 -6.53 -16.23 1.80
CA THR A 16 -5.11 -16.35 1.48
C THR A 16 -4.20 -15.64 2.48
N ALA A 17 -4.58 -14.45 2.95
CA ALA A 17 -3.86 -13.72 3.99
C ALA A 17 -3.92 -14.47 5.33
N PHE A 18 -5.06 -15.04 5.70
CA PHE A 18 -5.22 -15.80 6.94
C PHE A 18 -4.40 -17.10 6.92
N LEU A 19 -4.37 -17.83 5.80
CA LEU A 19 -3.50 -18.99 5.64
C LEU A 19 -2.02 -18.61 5.74
N ALA A 20 -1.61 -17.51 5.09
CA ALA A 20 -0.26 -16.99 5.22
C ALA A 20 0.06 -16.65 6.69
N TYR A 21 -0.88 -16.04 7.43
CA TYR A 21 -0.72 -15.75 8.86
C TYR A 21 -0.48 -17.02 9.69
N LEU A 22 -1.28 -18.08 9.50
CA LEU A 22 -1.13 -19.33 10.24
C LEU A 22 0.22 -20.00 9.95
N GLU A 23 0.56 -20.17 8.67
CA GLU A 23 1.78 -20.87 8.24
C GLU A 23 3.07 -20.12 8.62
N THR A 24 3.01 -18.79 8.71
CA THR A 24 4.15 -17.96 9.14
C THR A 24 4.22 -17.74 10.66
N SER A 25 3.41 -18.47 11.45
CA SER A 25 3.34 -18.31 12.91
C SER A 25 3.02 -16.86 13.32
N GLY A 26 2.05 -16.24 12.63
CA GLY A 26 1.65 -14.85 12.85
C GLY A 26 2.55 -13.83 12.16
N TYR A 27 3.07 -14.14 10.98
CA TYR A 27 4.05 -13.35 10.23
C TYR A 27 5.41 -13.15 10.91
N ASP A 28 5.72 -13.91 11.96
CA ASP A 28 7.03 -13.91 12.60
C ASP A 28 8.10 -14.52 11.68
N LYS A 29 7.72 -15.55 10.92
CA LYS A 29 8.62 -16.24 9.99
C LYS A 29 8.50 -15.67 8.58
N ASP A 30 9.61 -15.21 8.02
CA ASP A 30 9.69 -14.77 6.64
C ASP A 30 9.69 -15.98 5.68
N HIS A 31 8.52 -16.35 5.18
CA HIS A 31 8.35 -17.30 4.07
C HIS A 31 8.01 -16.53 2.79
N PRO A 32 8.97 -16.32 1.86
CA PRO A 32 8.80 -15.37 0.76
C PRO A 32 7.60 -15.64 -0.14
N PHE A 33 7.35 -16.91 -0.46
CA PHE A 33 6.20 -17.31 -1.26
C PHE A 33 4.87 -17.07 -0.54
N LEU A 34 4.77 -17.46 0.73
CA LEU A 34 3.53 -17.28 1.49
C LEU A 34 3.18 -15.80 1.69
N LEU A 35 4.18 -14.95 1.85
CA LEU A 35 3.98 -13.51 2.05
C LEU A 35 3.62 -12.76 0.74
N CYS A 36 4.04 -13.25 -0.43
CA CYS A 36 3.70 -12.60 -1.69
C CYS A 36 2.35 -13.04 -2.27
N LEU A 37 1.80 -14.18 -1.82
CA LEU A 37 0.56 -14.77 -2.35
C LEU A 37 -0.67 -13.86 -2.22
N PRO A 38 -0.95 -13.22 -1.06
CA PRO A 38 -2.17 -12.41 -0.93
C PRO A 38 -2.22 -11.25 -1.93
N THR A 39 -1.09 -10.59 -2.19
CA THR A 39 -1.01 -9.49 -3.18
C THR A 39 -1.03 -10.00 -4.61
N ALA A 40 -0.48 -11.19 -4.90
CA ALA A 40 -0.63 -11.84 -6.19
C ALA A 40 -2.11 -12.19 -6.48
N VAL A 41 -2.83 -12.67 -5.46
CA VAL A 41 -4.27 -12.95 -5.55
C VAL A 41 -5.05 -11.66 -5.83
N LEU A 42 -4.74 -10.54 -5.15
CA LEU A 42 -5.35 -9.24 -5.48
C LEU A 42 -5.12 -8.82 -6.93
N CYS A 43 -3.94 -9.07 -7.49
CA CYS A 43 -3.67 -8.80 -8.91
C CYS A 43 -4.61 -9.60 -9.82
N LEU A 44 -4.72 -10.91 -9.61
CA LEU A 44 -5.59 -11.79 -10.39
C LEU A 44 -7.08 -11.41 -10.24
N LEU A 45 -7.52 -11.14 -9.01
CA LEU A 45 -8.88 -10.69 -8.74
C LEU A 45 -9.16 -9.36 -9.43
N THR A 46 -8.20 -8.42 -9.42
CA THR A 46 -8.32 -7.13 -10.12
C THR A 46 -8.49 -7.32 -11.62
N LEU A 47 -7.73 -8.21 -12.25
CA LEU A 47 -7.87 -8.52 -13.67
C LEU A 47 -9.23 -9.16 -14.01
N ALA A 48 -9.82 -9.91 -13.07
CA ALA A 48 -11.14 -10.52 -13.21
C ALA A 48 -12.31 -9.54 -13.02
N THR A 49 -12.05 -8.31 -12.55
CA THR A 49 -13.10 -7.29 -12.37
C THR A 49 -13.60 -6.69 -13.68
N THR A 50 -14.80 -6.13 -13.62
CA THR A 50 -15.45 -5.37 -14.70
C THR A 50 -15.05 -3.89 -14.75
N MET A 51 -14.07 -3.47 -13.95
CA MET A 51 -13.58 -2.09 -13.95
C MET A 51 -13.16 -1.64 -15.35
N HIS A 52 -13.28 -0.34 -15.63
CA HIS A 52 -12.75 0.27 -16.85
C HIS A 52 -11.27 -0.14 -17.08
N PRO A 53 -10.82 -0.42 -18.33
CA PRO A 53 -9.53 -1.07 -18.59
C PRO A 53 -8.33 -0.34 -18.00
N LYS A 54 -8.29 0.98 -18.08
CA LYS A 54 -7.17 1.80 -17.59
C LYS A 54 -6.97 1.68 -16.06
N PRO A 55 -7.97 2.00 -15.20
CA PRO A 55 -7.82 1.81 -13.75
C PRO A 55 -7.60 0.35 -13.39
N ARG A 56 -8.24 -0.59 -14.11
CA ARG A 56 -8.06 -2.03 -13.89
C ARG A 56 -6.61 -2.48 -14.05
N PHE A 57 -5.99 -2.20 -15.20
CA PHE A 57 -4.62 -2.60 -15.46
C PHE A 57 -3.61 -1.87 -14.57
N ALA A 58 -3.83 -0.59 -14.26
CA ALA A 58 -2.98 0.16 -13.34
C ALA A 58 -3.03 -0.42 -11.91
N THR A 59 -4.23 -0.77 -11.44
CA THR A 59 -4.43 -1.39 -10.11
C THR A 59 -3.82 -2.79 -10.06
N ALA A 60 -4.03 -3.60 -11.09
CA ALA A 60 -3.43 -4.93 -11.19
C ALA A 60 -1.90 -4.87 -11.23
N ALA A 61 -1.33 -3.94 -12.01
CA ALA A 61 0.11 -3.71 -12.05
C ALA A 61 0.67 -3.30 -10.69
N SER A 62 -0.03 -2.45 -9.93
CA SER A 62 0.34 -2.13 -8.56
C SER A 62 0.41 -3.38 -7.68
N PHE A 63 -0.63 -4.21 -7.66
CA PHE A 63 -0.65 -5.42 -6.82
C PHE A 63 0.38 -6.47 -7.25
N PHE A 64 0.64 -6.59 -8.55
CA PHE A 64 1.72 -7.42 -9.06
C PHE A 64 3.08 -6.96 -8.54
N LEU A 65 3.39 -5.67 -8.67
CA LEU A 65 4.64 -5.08 -8.19
C LEU A 65 4.78 -5.23 -6.66
N LEU A 66 3.69 -5.07 -5.90
CA LEU A 66 3.69 -5.32 -4.46
C LEU A 66 4.03 -6.77 -4.11
N SER A 67 3.52 -7.73 -4.89
CA SER A 67 3.85 -9.14 -4.71
C SER A 67 5.34 -9.40 -4.96
N VAL A 68 5.88 -8.87 -6.06
CA VAL A 68 7.32 -8.99 -6.38
C VAL A 68 8.18 -8.31 -5.32
N ALA A 69 7.79 -7.11 -4.86
CA ALA A 69 8.51 -6.38 -3.82
C ALA A 69 8.53 -7.14 -2.49
N THR A 70 7.40 -7.72 -2.09
CA THR A 70 7.26 -8.52 -0.87
C THR A 70 8.10 -9.79 -0.95
N TYR A 71 8.07 -10.49 -2.09
CA TYR A 71 8.90 -11.67 -2.33
C TYR A 71 10.39 -11.33 -2.24
N SER A 72 10.82 -10.27 -2.93
CA SER A 72 12.22 -9.82 -2.97
C SER A 72 12.71 -9.42 -1.58
N GLN A 73 11.89 -8.67 -0.83
CA GLN A 73 12.19 -8.22 0.52
C GLN A 73 12.37 -9.40 1.50
N SER A 74 11.52 -10.42 1.39
CA SER A 74 11.60 -11.60 2.27
C SER A 74 12.68 -12.60 1.84
N SER A 75 13.03 -12.65 0.55
CA SER A 75 14.01 -13.61 0.03
C SER A 75 15.45 -13.19 0.32
N SER A 76 15.76 -11.89 0.25
CA SER A 76 17.12 -11.41 0.48
C SER A 76 17.16 -10.04 1.16
N ARG A 77 17.96 -9.96 2.23
CA ARG A 77 18.29 -8.69 2.89
C ARG A 77 19.12 -7.75 2.01
N THR A 78 19.84 -8.26 1.02
CA THR A 78 20.65 -7.41 0.11
C THR A 78 19.79 -6.74 -0.97
N ALA A 79 18.59 -7.28 -1.24
CA ALA A 79 17.65 -6.74 -2.22
C ALA A 79 16.72 -5.66 -1.66
N VAL A 80 17.01 -5.11 -0.47
CA VAL A 80 16.15 -4.11 0.20
C VAL A 80 15.94 -2.87 -0.66
N VAL A 81 17.01 -2.31 -1.25
CA VAL A 81 16.92 -1.13 -2.12
C VAL A 81 16.02 -1.40 -3.33
N LEU A 82 16.24 -2.53 -4.01
CA LEU A 82 15.41 -2.93 -5.15
C LEU A 82 13.95 -3.08 -4.74
N SER A 83 13.70 -3.74 -3.61
CA SER A 83 12.34 -3.95 -3.09
C SER A 83 11.63 -2.62 -2.81
N ILE A 84 12.33 -1.65 -2.20
CA ILE A 84 11.81 -0.30 -1.93
C ILE A 84 11.47 0.45 -3.23
N LEU A 85 12.32 0.34 -4.26
CA LEU A 85 12.05 0.94 -5.56
C LEU A 85 10.80 0.33 -6.21
N ILE A 86 10.64 -0.99 -6.13
CA ILE A 86 9.45 -1.69 -6.65
C ILE A 86 8.20 -1.28 -5.85
N PHE A 87 8.27 -1.17 -4.52
CA PHE A 87 7.18 -0.63 -3.69
C PHE A 87 6.78 0.79 -4.12
N SER A 88 7.77 1.65 -4.36
CA SER A 88 7.53 3.03 -4.82
C SER A 88 6.84 3.05 -6.18
N LEU A 89 7.28 2.19 -7.11
CA LEU A 89 6.67 2.05 -8.42
C LEU A 89 5.23 1.53 -8.32
N ALA A 90 4.97 0.57 -7.44
CA ALA A 90 3.63 0.06 -7.18
C ALA A 90 2.69 1.18 -6.69
N ASN A 91 3.15 2.00 -5.74
CA ASN A 91 2.39 3.15 -5.26
C ASN A 91 2.05 4.15 -6.38
N ILE A 92 2.98 4.38 -7.31
CA ILE A 92 2.75 5.24 -8.48
C ILE A 92 1.68 4.63 -9.39
N PHE A 93 1.74 3.33 -9.68
CA PHE A 93 0.70 2.64 -10.47
C PHE A 93 -0.66 2.69 -9.80
N TYR A 94 -0.71 2.50 -8.48
CA TYR A 94 -1.95 2.64 -7.72
C TYR A 94 -2.48 4.07 -7.81
N TYR A 95 -1.64 5.09 -7.65
CA TYR A 95 -2.06 6.48 -7.83
C TYR A 95 -2.59 6.76 -9.25
N ILE A 96 -1.91 6.26 -10.28
CA ILE A 96 -2.35 6.40 -11.69
C ILE A 96 -3.75 5.82 -11.90
N SER A 97 -4.12 4.76 -11.18
CA SER A 97 -5.45 4.14 -11.30
C SER A 97 -6.60 5.10 -10.99
N PHE A 98 -6.42 6.05 -10.06
CA PHE A 98 -7.50 6.90 -9.58
C PHE A 98 -7.23 8.40 -9.73
N ARG A 99 -6.06 8.80 -10.24
CA ARG A 99 -5.65 10.22 -10.37
C ARG A 99 -6.68 11.10 -11.07
N GLU A 100 -7.42 10.55 -12.04
CA GLU A 100 -8.38 11.30 -12.86
C GLU A 100 -9.64 11.68 -12.09
N LEU A 101 -9.89 11.01 -10.96
CA LEU A 101 -10.95 11.38 -10.04
C LEU A 101 -10.58 12.61 -9.19
N VAL A 102 -9.28 12.88 -9.02
CA VAL A 102 -8.78 13.97 -8.15
C VAL A 102 -8.82 15.27 -8.94
N THR A 103 -9.96 15.96 -8.90
CA THR A 103 -10.15 17.25 -9.59
C THR A 103 -9.53 18.43 -8.84
N ARG A 104 -9.54 18.37 -7.50
CA ARG A 104 -9.02 19.43 -6.62
C ARG A 104 -8.20 18.85 -5.49
N TRP A 105 -7.07 19.48 -5.21
CA TRP A 105 -6.16 19.08 -4.13
C TRP A 105 -6.42 19.84 -2.84
N SER A 106 -6.39 19.12 -1.72
CA SER A 106 -6.47 19.73 -0.39
C SER A 106 -5.12 20.31 0.03
N LYS A 107 -5.03 21.64 0.10
CA LYS A 107 -3.83 22.35 0.59
C LYS A 107 -3.48 21.96 2.03
N ALA A 108 -4.50 21.75 2.87
CA ALA A 108 -4.32 21.39 4.26
C ALA A 108 -3.71 19.98 4.41
N LEU A 109 -4.18 19.00 3.62
CA LEU A 109 -3.61 17.66 3.63
C LEU A 109 -2.18 17.64 3.08
N TRP A 110 -1.88 18.41 2.04
CA TRP A 110 -0.51 18.56 1.54
C TRP A 110 0.44 19.07 2.63
N LEU A 111 0.05 20.14 3.34
CA LEU A 111 0.87 20.72 4.41
C LEU A 111 1.04 19.73 5.57
N LEU A 112 -0.05 19.08 6.00
CA LEU A 112 0.00 18.05 7.04
C LEU A 112 0.93 16.90 6.65
N SER A 113 0.81 16.37 5.44
CA SER A 113 1.65 15.28 4.96
C SER A 113 3.11 15.68 4.83
N LEU A 114 3.41 16.92 4.45
CA LEU A 114 4.78 17.42 4.40
C LEU A 114 5.39 17.50 5.81
N VAL A 115 4.64 18.02 6.79
CA VAL A 115 5.09 18.04 8.19
C VAL A 115 5.33 16.62 8.70
N LEU A 116 4.37 15.71 8.51
CA LEU A 116 4.51 14.31 8.93
C LEU A 116 5.71 13.63 8.24
N LEU A 117 5.89 13.84 6.93
CA LEU A 117 7.03 13.31 6.19
C LEU A 117 8.36 13.84 6.77
N THR A 118 8.49 15.14 7.01
CA THR A 118 9.71 15.71 7.60
C THR A 118 10.01 15.16 8.99
N LEU A 119 8.98 15.00 9.84
CA LEU A 119 9.12 14.39 11.16
C LEU A 119 9.54 12.92 11.06
N SER A 120 8.95 12.16 10.14
CA SER A 120 9.34 10.76 9.90
C SER A 120 10.78 10.66 9.42
N LEU A 121 11.19 11.48 8.44
CA LEU A 121 12.57 11.49 7.94
C LEU A 121 13.56 11.87 9.04
N PHE A 122 13.23 12.89 9.84
CA PHE A 122 14.07 13.29 10.97
C PHE A 122 14.19 12.17 12.00
N HIS A 123 13.08 11.57 12.43
CA HIS A 123 13.11 10.52 13.45
C HIS A 123 13.79 9.23 12.97
N LEU A 124 13.56 8.81 11.72
CA LEU A 124 14.09 7.57 11.17
C LEU A 124 15.54 7.68 10.70
N PHE A 125 15.93 8.83 10.15
CA PHE A 125 17.15 8.93 9.36
C PHE A 125 18.20 9.90 9.89
N TYR A 126 17.95 10.61 10.99
CA TYR A 126 18.93 11.56 11.54
C TYR A 126 20.35 10.97 11.64
N ASP A 127 20.48 9.77 12.21
CA ASP A 127 21.77 9.09 12.34
C ASP A 127 22.25 8.44 11.02
N LEU A 128 21.33 8.14 10.09
CA LEU A 128 21.65 7.52 8.80
C LEU A 128 22.14 8.52 7.74
N VAL A 129 21.84 9.82 7.87
CA VAL A 129 22.14 10.86 6.86
C VAL A 129 23.62 10.91 6.50
N VAL A 130 24.49 10.75 7.48
CA VAL A 130 25.94 10.77 7.28
C VAL A 130 26.45 9.43 6.76
N ALA A 131 25.82 8.32 7.14
CA ALA A 131 26.32 6.97 6.87
C ALA A 131 25.93 6.44 5.47
N ILE A 132 24.66 6.59 5.05
CA ILE A 132 24.14 5.97 3.82
C ILE A 132 23.16 6.91 3.10
N PRO A 133 23.62 8.04 2.52
CA PRO A 133 22.75 9.06 1.94
C PRO A 133 21.91 8.54 0.76
N PHE A 134 22.45 7.61 -0.04
CA PHE A 134 21.73 7.02 -1.16
C PHE A 134 20.47 6.25 -0.71
N LEU A 135 20.56 5.49 0.37
CA LEU A 135 19.42 4.73 0.91
C LEU A 135 18.30 5.66 1.39
N ILE A 136 18.66 6.81 1.97
CA ILE A 136 17.70 7.81 2.43
C ILE A 136 16.93 8.41 1.27
N VAL A 137 17.59 8.69 0.15
CA VAL A 137 16.90 9.20 -1.05
C VAL A 137 15.85 8.19 -1.51
N VAL A 138 16.23 6.91 -1.61
CA VAL A 138 15.31 5.83 -2.03
C VAL A 138 14.14 5.66 -1.05
N LEU A 139 14.41 5.71 0.26
CA LEU A 139 13.37 5.66 1.29
C LEU A 139 12.47 6.90 1.31
N SER A 140 13.04 8.09 1.06
CA SER A 140 12.27 9.33 0.95
C SER A 140 11.33 9.30 -0.24
N VAL A 141 11.76 8.73 -1.38
CA VAL A 141 10.90 8.49 -2.54
C VAL A 141 9.75 7.56 -2.17
N LEU A 142 10.01 6.45 -1.48
CA LEU A 142 8.96 5.54 -1.01
C LEU A 142 7.91 6.29 -0.17
N LEU A 143 8.35 7.05 0.83
CA LEU A 143 7.45 7.79 1.70
C LEU A 143 6.68 8.89 0.94
N ALA A 144 7.33 9.58 0.00
CA ALA A 144 6.67 10.57 -0.85
C ALA A 144 5.57 9.94 -1.73
N THR A 145 5.78 8.72 -2.24
CA THR A 145 4.73 8.03 -3.01
C THR A 145 3.52 7.63 -2.15
N HIS A 146 3.71 7.28 -0.87
CA HIS A 146 2.59 7.09 0.05
C HIS A 146 1.85 8.40 0.32
N VAL A 147 2.57 9.52 0.47
CA VAL A 147 1.96 10.86 0.62
C VAL A 147 1.08 11.20 -0.59
N LEU A 148 1.52 10.89 -1.81
CA LEU A 148 0.70 11.12 -3.02
C LEU A 148 -0.63 10.37 -2.96
N ILE A 149 -0.62 9.10 -2.57
CA ILE A 149 -1.85 8.30 -2.44
C ILE A 149 -2.72 8.87 -1.32
N PHE A 150 -2.13 9.17 -0.15
CA PHE A 150 -2.87 9.69 1.01
C PHE A 150 -3.54 11.04 0.71
N VAL A 151 -2.80 12.00 0.16
CA VAL A 151 -3.34 13.32 -0.16
C VAL A 151 -4.36 13.20 -1.31
N GLY A 152 -4.11 12.36 -2.31
CA GLY A 152 -5.07 12.10 -3.38
C GLY A 152 -6.38 11.53 -2.85
N ALA A 153 -6.31 10.47 -2.03
CA ALA A 153 -7.47 9.84 -1.41
C ALA A 153 -8.23 10.79 -0.47
N GLY A 154 -7.52 11.54 0.38
CA GLY A 154 -8.14 12.52 1.26
C GLY A 154 -8.76 13.70 0.52
N SER A 155 -8.18 14.10 -0.62
CA SER A 155 -8.77 15.12 -1.49
C SER A 155 -10.07 14.63 -2.13
N LEU A 156 -10.17 13.35 -2.50
CA LEU A 156 -11.44 12.74 -2.94
C LEU A 156 -12.50 12.75 -1.83
N CYS A 157 -12.11 12.48 -0.58
CA CYS A 157 -13.05 12.56 0.55
C CYS A 157 -13.58 13.98 0.77
N GLN A 158 -12.79 15.03 0.47
CA GLN A 158 -13.19 16.42 0.68
C GLN A 158 -13.95 17.01 -0.52
N PHE A 159 -13.52 16.71 -1.74
CA PHE A 159 -13.97 17.38 -2.96
C PHE A 159 -14.56 16.43 -4.02
N GLY A 160 -14.66 15.13 -3.73
CA GLY A 160 -15.23 14.15 -4.65
C GLY A 160 -16.71 14.39 -4.94
N TYR A 161 -17.28 13.65 -5.90
CA TYR A 161 -18.69 13.74 -6.22
C TYR A 161 -19.54 13.11 -5.10
N HIS A 162 -20.32 13.92 -4.39
CA HIS A 162 -21.13 13.50 -3.24
C HIS A 162 -22.54 13.00 -3.61
N GLY A 163 -22.86 12.88 -4.91
CA GLY A 163 -24.18 12.49 -5.40
C GLY A 163 -24.47 10.99 -5.35
N ASP A 164 -23.44 10.16 -5.20
CA ASP A 164 -23.54 8.70 -5.17
C ASP A 164 -22.96 8.17 -3.85
N TYR A 165 -23.71 7.31 -3.15
CA TYR A 165 -23.29 6.76 -1.86
C TYR A 165 -22.06 5.85 -2.01
N ASP A 166 -21.99 5.11 -3.12
CA ASP A 166 -20.90 4.16 -3.37
C ASP A 166 -19.57 4.86 -3.65
N SER A 167 -19.60 6.00 -4.37
CA SER A 167 -18.40 6.80 -4.66
C SER A 167 -17.81 7.44 -3.38
N ARG A 168 -18.67 7.87 -2.47
CA ARG A 168 -18.26 8.40 -1.17
C ARG A 168 -17.65 7.32 -0.29
N GLN A 169 -18.30 6.15 -0.21
CA GLN A 169 -17.76 5.02 0.53
C GLN A 169 -16.41 4.56 -0.02
N ALA A 170 -16.26 4.48 -1.34
CA ALA A 170 -15.00 4.12 -1.99
C ALA A 170 -13.86 5.10 -1.68
N SER A 171 -14.17 6.40 -1.60
CA SER A 171 -13.20 7.44 -1.24
C SER A 171 -12.70 7.25 0.20
N PHE A 172 -13.60 6.97 1.16
CA PHE A 172 -13.21 6.67 2.54
C PHE A 172 -12.40 5.40 2.66
N LEU A 173 -12.79 4.32 1.98
CA LEU A 173 -12.02 3.07 1.95
C LEU A 173 -10.60 3.31 1.42
N ARG A 174 -10.45 4.13 0.38
CA ARG A 174 -9.14 4.51 -0.17
C ARG A 174 -8.30 5.29 0.83
N LEU A 175 -8.91 6.25 1.53
CA LEU A 175 -8.23 7.04 2.57
C LEU A 175 -7.76 6.15 3.72
N PHE A 176 -8.63 5.33 4.29
CA PHE A 176 -8.25 4.39 5.36
C PHE A 176 -7.17 3.41 4.89
N GLY A 177 -7.32 2.83 3.69
CA GLY A 177 -6.30 1.98 3.08
C GLY A 177 -4.95 2.68 2.95
N SER A 178 -4.93 3.96 2.53
CA SER A 178 -3.70 4.74 2.41
C SER A 178 -3.04 5.04 3.76
N ILE A 179 -3.83 5.32 4.81
CA ILE A 179 -3.33 5.54 6.18
C ILE A 179 -2.69 4.26 6.71
N LEU A 180 -3.39 3.13 6.58
CA LEU A 180 -2.87 1.84 7.03
C LEU A 180 -1.63 1.41 6.24
N SER A 181 -1.59 1.66 4.93
CA SER A 181 -0.43 1.40 4.08
C SER A 181 0.77 2.23 4.51
N TRP A 182 0.59 3.53 4.74
CA TRP A 182 1.66 4.41 5.20
C TRP A 182 2.15 4.01 6.60
N THR A 183 1.22 3.69 7.50
CA THR A 183 1.54 3.22 8.86
C THR A 183 2.30 1.89 8.83
N SER A 184 1.88 0.94 8.00
CA SER A 184 2.57 -0.32 7.78
C SER A 184 4.02 -0.09 7.34
N THR A 185 4.24 0.76 6.34
CA THR A 185 5.58 1.14 5.89
C THR A 185 6.40 1.78 7.02
N MET A 186 5.80 2.67 7.82
CA MET A 186 6.50 3.28 8.96
C MET A 186 6.92 2.26 10.03
N LEU A 187 6.03 1.32 10.40
CA LEU A 187 6.36 0.27 11.35
C LEU A 187 7.48 -0.64 10.81
N PHE A 188 7.46 -0.94 9.51
CA PHE A 188 8.52 -1.72 8.87
C PHE A 188 9.87 -0.97 8.90
N LEU A 189 9.89 0.34 8.62
CA LEU A 189 11.11 1.14 8.66
C LEU A 189 11.65 1.31 10.09
N LEU A 190 10.77 1.55 11.07
CA LEU A 190 11.15 1.56 12.48
C LEU A 190 11.74 0.22 12.90
N ASN A 191 11.15 -0.89 12.46
CA ASN A 191 11.68 -2.23 12.72
C ASN A 191 13.05 -2.46 12.07
N SER A 192 13.32 -1.81 10.94
CA SER A 192 14.55 -1.99 10.17
C SER A 192 15.71 -1.11 10.64
N PHE A 193 15.43 0.08 11.16
CA PHE A 193 16.49 1.07 11.46
C PHE A 193 16.54 1.53 12.92
N THR A 194 15.50 1.32 13.72
CA THR A 194 15.44 1.87 15.09
C THR A 194 15.26 0.79 16.15
N ARG A 195 14.26 -0.09 16.00
CA ARG A 195 13.90 -1.09 17.02
C ARG A 195 13.55 -2.43 16.37
N HIS A 196 14.43 -3.41 16.46
CA HIS A 196 14.18 -4.75 15.95
C HIS A 196 13.28 -5.55 16.91
N THR A 197 11.95 -5.44 16.75
CA THR A 197 11.00 -6.21 17.57
C THR A 197 10.03 -6.97 16.68
N ILE A 198 9.79 -8.23 17.05
CA ILE A 198 8.84 -9.13 16.36
C ILE A 198 7.47 -8.46 16.24
N LEU A 199 7.03 -7.79 17.29
CA LEU A 199 5.74 -7.10 17.33
C LEU A 199 5.60 -6.03 16.25
N LEU A 200 6.63 -5.21 16.00
CA LEU A 200 6.60 -4.20 14.94
C LEU A 200 6.54 -4.84 13.55
N HIS A 201 7.30 -5.92 13.32
CA HIS A 201 7.25 -6.68 12.06
C HIS A 201 5.84 -7.25 11.83
N THR A 202 5.31 -8.01 12.78
CA THR A 202 3.97 -8.60 12.68
C THR A 202 2.90 -7.57 12.40
N TRP A 203 2.85 -6.46 13.16
CA TRP A 203 1.86 -5.41 12.93
C TRP A 203 2.05 -4.71 11.59
N SER A 204 3.29 -4.50 11.14
CA SER A 204 3.54 -3.95 9.80
C SER A 204 2.90 -4.81 8.72
N ARG A 205 3.00 -6.14 8.81
CA ARG A 205 2.42 -7.09 7.85
C ARG A 205 0.89 -7.17 7.93
N ILE A 206 0.32 -7.19 9.14
CA ILE A 206 -1.14 -7.17 9.32
C ILE A 206 -1.73 -5.91 8.68
N LEU A 207 -1.19 -4.74 9.00
CA LEU A 207 -1.64 -3.47 8.43
C LEU A 207 -1.43 -3.43 6.91
N PHE A 208 -0.33 -3.99 6.41
CA PHE A 208 -0.08 -4.12 4.98
C PHE A 208 -1.21 -4.85 4.26
N TYR A 209 -1.59 -6.04 4.73
CA TYR A 209 -2.65 -6.80 4.07
C TYR A 209 -4.03 -6.16 4.22
N ILE A 210 -4.37 -5.59 5.38
CA ILE A 210 -5.65 -4.88 5.53
C ILE A 210 -5.69 -3.68 4.57
N ALA A 211 -4.62 -2.90 4.51
CA ALA A 211 -4.54 -1.73 3.64
C ALA A 211 -4.82 -2.08 2.17
N HIS A 212 -4.14 -3.09 1.63
CA HIS A 212 -4.27 -3.44 0.21
C HIS A 212 -5.62 -4.06 -0.12
N GLY A 213 -6.25 -4.77 0.82
CA GLY A 213 -7.65 -5.20 0.69
C GLY A 213 -8.61 -4.01 0.58
N LEU A 214 -8.45 -3.00 1.42
CA LEU A 214 -9.26 -1.77 1.35
C LEU A 214 -9.05 -1.01 0.05
N LEU A 215 -7.79 -0.89 -0.40
CA LEU A 215 -7.42 -0.23 -1.65
C LEU A 215 -7.98 -0.95 -2.90
N PHE A 216 -8.07 -2.28 -2.87
CA PHE A 216 -8.73 -3.07 -3.90
C PHE A 216 -10.23 -2.76 -3.96
N ILE A 217 -10.94 -2.88 -2.83
CA ILE A 217 -12.39 -2.63 -2.75
C ILE A 217 -12.71 -1.20 -3.17
N ALA A 218 -11.88 -0.24 -2.76
CA ALA A 218 -12.04 1.16 -3.14
C ALA A 218 -12.07 1.31 -4.68
N ASN A 219 -11.14 0.69 -5.40
CA ASN A 219 -11.10 0.78 -6.86
C ASN A 219 -12.24 -0.01 -7.52
N GLU A 220 -12.57 -1.19 -7.04
CA GLU A 220 -13.69 -2.00 -7.54
C GLU A 220 -15.03 -1.29 -7.42
N ARG A 221 -15.24 -0.54 -6.33
CA ARG A 221 -16.47 0.24 -6.14
C ARG A 221 -16.51 1.55 -6.91
N THR A 222 -15.35 2.02 -7.39
CA THR A 222 -15.29 3.31 -8.09
C THR A 222 -15.46 3.17 -9.61
N PHE A 223 -15.03 2.05 -10.19
CA PHE A 223 -14.86 1.86 -11.64
C PHE A 223 -15.51 0.59 -12.15
#